data_AF-B1ZIK9-F1
#
_entry.id   AF-B1ZIK9-F1
#
_cell.length_a   1.000
_cell.length_b   1.000
_cell.length_c   1.000
_cell.angle_alpha   90.00
_cell.angle_beta   90.00
_cell.angle_gamma   90.00
#
_symmetry.space_group_name_H-M   'P 1'
#
loop_
_entity.id
_entity.type
_entity.pdbx_description
1 polymer ?
#
loop_
_entity_poly.entity_id
_entity_poly.type
_entity_poly.pdbx_seq_one_letter_code
_entity_poly.pdbx_strand_id
1 'polypeptide(L)'
;MTESGRRPPHETLDAQLVRYWEREAARFDELSARASFGWIARNYARRAERARDKGERSRAKEIARGRLPATAQAGPGPDGDSPG
;
A
#
# COMPACT_ATOMS: atom_id res chain seq x y z
N MET A 1 20.80 36.29 -7.62
CA MET A 1 20.19 35.50 -6.53
C MET A 1 19.83 34.16 -7.10
N THR A 2 20.60 33.11 -6.78
CA THR A 2 20.37 31.76 -7.30
C THR A 2 19.22 31.14 -6.54
N GLU A 3 18.14 30.89 -7.27
CA GLU A 3 16.95 30.18 -6.81
C GLU A 3 17.38 28.85 -6.20
N SER A 4 17.16 28.71 -4.90
CA SER A 4 17.53 27.51 -4.17
C SER A 4 16.67 26.37 -4.70
N GLY A 5 17.25 25.52 -5.54
CA GLY A 5 16.61 24.31 -6.05
C GLY A 5 16.06 23.53 -4.87
N ARG A 6 14.74 23.56 -4.71
CA ARG A 6 14.01 22.90 -3.63
C ARG A 6 14.22 21.41 -3.80
N ARG A 7 15.24 20.85 -3.12
CA ARG A 7 15.43 19.40 -3.07
C ARG A 7 14.11 18.78 -2.61
N PRO A 8 13.60 17.75 -3.32
CA PRO A 8 12.41 17.08 -2.87
C PRO A 8 12.63 16.58 -1.44
N PRO A 9 11.64 16.72 -0.55
CA PRO A 9 11.79 16.26 0.82
C PRO A 9 12.20 14.79 0.85
N HIS A 10 13.15 14.45 1.72
CA HIS A 10 13.61 13.07 1.90
C HIS A 10 12.42 12.13 2.14
N GLU A 11 12.42 10.99 1.44
CA GLU A 11 11.38 9.97 1.58
C GLU A 11 11.33 9.50 3.03
N THR A 12 10.12 9.46 3.59
CA THR A 12 9.93 9.05 4.97
C THR A 12 10.08 7.53 5.10
N LEU A 13 10.38 7.05 6.31
CA LEU A 13 10.37 5.62 6.57
C LEU A 13 8.98 5.00 6.30
N ASP A 14 7.90 5.71 6.66
CA ASP A 14 6.55 5.21 6.45
C ASP A 14 6.19 5.14 4.95
N ALA A 15 6.68 6.07 4.11
CA ALA A 15 6.53 6.00 2.66
C ALA A 15 7.26 4.79 2.06
N GLN A 16 8.48 4.51 2.53
CA GLN A 16 9.20 3.29 2.14
C GLN A 16 8.46 2.02 2.60
N LEU A 17 7.88 2.04 3.81
CA LEU A 17 7.10 0.93 4.36
C LEU A 17 5.82 0.69 3.57
N VAL A 18 5.12 1.74 3.09
CA VAL A 18 3.95 1.57 2.21
C VAL A 18 4.33 0.73 0.99
N ARG A 19 5.36 1.15 0.26
CA ARG A 19 5.79 0.44 -0.96
C ARG A 19 6.31 -0.96 -0.66
N TYR A 20 6.97 -1.14 0.48
CA TYR A 20 7.44 -2.45 0.92
C TYR A 20 6.27 -3.40 1.18
N TRP A 21 5.30 -2.96 1.98
CA TRP A 21 4.15 -3.80 2.34
C TRP A 21 3.23 -4.10 1.15
N GLU A 22 3.09 -3.16 0.20
CA GLU A 22 2.36 -3.41 -1.06
C GLU A 22 3.03 -4.50 -1.91
N ARG A 23 4.36 -4.43 -2.07
CA ARG A 23 5.12 -5.49 -2.77
C ARG A 23 5.00 -6.83 -2.06
N GLU A 24 5.12 -6.83 -0.74
CA GLU A 24 5.05 -8.06 0.03
C GLU A 24 3.64 -8.68 0.01
N ALA A 25 2.59 -7.86 -0.01
CA ALA A 25 1.22 -8.32 -0.19
C ALA A 25 1.05 -9.03 -1.55
N ALA A 26 1.47 -8.40 -2.63
CA ALA A 26 1.41 -8.98 -3.97
C ALA A 26 2.22 -10.29 -4.09
N ARG A 27 3.39 -10.34 -3.43
CA ARG A 27 4.20 -11.56 -3.36
C ARG A 27 3.48 -12.69 -2.62
N PHE A 28 2.82 -12.40 -1.51
CA PHE A 28 2.03 -13.41 -0.79
C PHE A 28 0.81 -13.86 -1.58
N ASP A 29 0.18 -12.98 -2.35
CA ASP A 29 -0.90 -13.37 -3.26
C ASP A 29 -0.39 -14.34 -4.33
N GLU A 30 0.76 -14.06 -4.94
CA GLU A 30 1.39 -14.96 -5.93
C GLU A 30 1.71 -16.34 -5.31
N LEU A 31 2.30 -16.35 -4.11
CA LEU A 31 2.60 -17.59 -3.39
C LEU A 31 1.32 -18.36 -3.02
N SER A 32 0.26 -17.65 -2.65
CA SER A 32 -1.04 -18.25 -2.39
C SER A 32 -1.60 -18.92 -3.64
N ALA A 33 -1.55 -18.25 -4.79
CA ALA A 33 -2.04 -18.76 -6.06
C ALA A 33 -1.24 -19.98 -6.56
N ARG A 34 0.06 -20.03 -6.27
CA ARG A 34 0.97 -21.12 -6.70
C ARG A 34 1.01 -22.32 -5.74
N ALA A 35 0.40 -22.21 -4.56
CA ALA A 35 0.49 -23.25 -3.54
C ALA A 35 -0.31 -24.50 -3.91
N SER A 36 0.32 -25.67 -3.87
CA SER A 36 -0.32 -26.96 -4.17
C SER A 36 -1.31 -27.43 -3.09
N PHE A 37 -1.19 -26.92 -1.87
CA PHE A 37 -2.03 -27.32 -0.74
C PHE A 37 -2.87 -26.15 -0.24
N GLY A 38 -4.18 -26.36 -0.13
CA GLY A 38 -5.12 -25.31 0.25
C GLY A 38 -4.88 -24.69 1.63
N TRP A 39 -4.28 -25.41 2.58
CA TRP A 39 -3.93 -24.85 3.88
C TRP A 39 -2.70 -23.92 3.81
N ILE A 40 -1.75 -24.20 2.91
CA ILE A 40 -0.60 -23.33 2.61
C ILE A 40 -1.10 -22.06 1.91
N ALA A 41 -1.95 -22.21 0.89
CA ALA A 41 -2.57 -21.08 0.19
C ALA A 41 -3.28 -20.14 1.19
N ARG A 42 -4.11 -20.70 2.08
CA ARG A 42 -4.77 -19.95 3.17
C ARG A 42 -3.79 -19.28 4.14
N ASN A 43 -2.60 -19.83 4.36
CA ASN A 43 -1.59 -19.17 5.20
C ASN A 43 -1.02 -17.93 4.51
N TYR A 44 -0.67 -18.05 3.22
CA TYR A 44 -0.16 -16.94 2.43
C TYR A 44 -1.21 -15.85 2.22
N ALA A 45 -2.46 -16.20 1.94
CA ALA A 45 -3.55 -15.22 1.85
C ALA A 45 -3.68 -14.37 3.12
N ARG A 46 -3.64 -15.00 4.31
CA ARG A 46 -3.64 -14.26 5.59
C ARG A 46 -2.41 -13.38 5.78
N ARG A 47 -1.26 -13.76 5.24
CA ARG A 47 -0.05 -12.92 5.26
C ARG A 47 -0.16 -11.74 4.32
N ALA A 48 -0.78 -11.92 3.15
CA ALA A 48 -1.08 -10.85 2.22
C ALA A 48 -1.99 -9.80 2.87
N GLU A 49 -3.08 -10.23 3.51
CA GLU A 49 -3.98 -9.36 4.28
C GLU A 49 -3.22 -8.57 5.35
N ARG A 50 -2.42 -9.24 6.18
CA ARG A 50 -1.59 -8.57 7.21
C ARG A 50 -0.58 -7.59 6.63
N ALA A 51 -0.05 -7.85 5.43
CA ALA A 51 0.84 -6.93 4.75
C ALA A 51 0.07 -5.68 4.32
N ARG A 52 -1.13 -5.84 3.73
CA ARG A 52 -2.02 -4.72 3.38
C ARG A 52 -2.36 -3.86 4.60
N ASP A 53 -2.77 -4.46 5.72
CA ASP A 53 -3.06 -3.73 6.97
C ASP A 53 -1.88 -2.87 7.44
N LYS A 54 -0.66 -3.39 7.33
CA LYS A 54 0.56 -2.66 7.72
C LYS A 54 0.89 -1.54 6.73
N GLY A 55 0.68 -1.76 5.45
CA GLY A 55 0.77 -0.74 4.41
C GLY A 55 -0.21 0.40 4.67
N GLU A 56 -1.47 0.07 4.95
CA GLU A 56 -2.53 1.05 5.26
C GLU A 56 -2.21 1.86 6.52
N ARG A 57 -1.73 1.23 7.59
CA ARG A 57 -1.27 1.95 8.79
C ARG A 57 -0.13 2.92 8.49
N SER A 58 0.82 2.52 7.66
CA SER A 58 1.95 3.37 7.25
C SER A 58 1.45 4.54 6.39
N ARG A 59 0.50 4.27 5.48
CA ARG A 59 -0.17 5.29 4.67
C ARG A 59 -0.97 6.28 5.52
N ALA A 60 -1.73 5.80 6.50
CA ALA A 60 -2.50 6.66 7.41
C ALA A 60 -1.60 7.64 8.16
N LYS A 61 -0.39 7.20 8.58
CA LYS A 61 0.61 8.09 9.18
C LYS A 61 1.12 9.15 8.21
N GLU A 62 1.36 8.78 6.95
CA GLU A 62 1.81 9.75 5.94
C GLU A 62 0.73 10.76 5.58
N ILE A 63 -0.55 10.37 5.60
CA ILE A 63 -1.68 11.28 5.43
C ILE A 63 -1.80 12.22 6.63
N ALA A 64 -1.65 11.72 7.85
CA ALA A 64 -1.63 12.56 9.06
C ALA A 64 -0.46 13.56 9.06
N ARG A 65 0.64 13.25 8.37
CA ARG A 65 1.77 14.16 8.13
C ARG A 65 1.57 15.11 6.94
N GLY A 66 0.46 15.02 6.23
CA GLY A 66 0.18 15.81 5.03
C GLY A 66 1.09 15.47 3.83
N ARG A 67 1.70 14.27 3.83
CA ARG A 67 2.65 13.82 2.78
C ARG A 67 2.02 12.92 1.72
N LEU A 68 0.87 12.33 2.01
CA LEU A 68 0.04 11.64 1.03
C LEU A 68 -1.35 12.29 0.99
N PRO A 69 -1.99 12.34 -0.19
CA PRO A 69 -3.37 12.81 -0.27
C PRO A 69 -4.28 11.88 0.54
N ALA A 70 -5.26 12.46 1.24
CA ALA A 70 -6.26 11.71 1.99
C ALA A 70 -7.03 10.70 1.11
N THR A 71 -7.17 11.00 -0.19
CA THR A 71 -7.76 10.14 -1.21
C THR A 71 -7.02 8.81 -1.39
N ALA A 72 -5.76 8.69 -0.94
CA ALA A 72 -5.03 7.43 -0.95
C ALA A 72 -5.58 6.39 0.05
N GLN A 73 -6.50 6.77 0.95
CA GLN A 73 -7.25 5.84 1.81
C GLN A 73 -8.21 4.95 1.03
N ALA A 74 -8.63 5.36 -0.17
CA ALA A 74 -9.44 4.52 -1.03
C ALA A 74 -8.53 3.67 -1.92
N GLY A 75 -8.42 2.38 -1.61
CA GLY A 75 -8.29 1.40 -2.70
C GLY A 75 -9.43 1.66 -3.70
N PRO A 76 -9.27 1.35 -5.00
CA PRO A 76 -10.26 1.69 -6.01
C PRO A 76 -11.59 1.04 -5.63
N GLY A 77 -12.48 1.83 -5.02
CA GLY A 77 -13.88 1.51 -4.97
C GLY A 77 -14.36 1.47 -6.41
N PRO A 78 -15.22 0.52 -6.79
CA PRO A 78 -15.85 0.59 -8.08
C PRO A 78 -16.73 1.84 -8.06
N ASP A 79 -16.22 2.91 -8.66
CA ASP A 79 -16.99 4.11 -9.01
C ASP A 79 -17.97 3.71 -10.13
N GLY A 80 -18.93 2.86 -9.76
CA GLY A 80 -20.15 2.60 -10.49
C GLY A 80 -21.13 3.68 -10.12
N ASP A 81 -21.00 4.85 -10.74
CA ASP A 81 -22.12 5.77 -10.87
C ASP A 81 -22.29 6.13 -12.35
N SER A 82 -23.25 5.45 -12.97
CA SER A 82 -23.88 5.87 -14.22
C SER A 82 -25.37 5.86 -14.00
N PRO A 83 -25.98 7.05 -14.00
CA PRO A 83 -27.29 7.22 -14.59
C PRO A 83 -27.26 8.37 -15.61
N GLY A 84 -27.53 8.04 -16.87
CA GLY A 84 -27.69 8.96 -17.99
C GLY A 84 -28.23 8.23 -19.20
#